data_AF-A0A6B3E752-F1
#
_entry.id   AF-A0A6B3E752-F1
#
_cell.length_a   1.000
_cell.length_b   1.000
_cell.length_c   1.000
_cell.angle_alpha   90.00
_cell.angle_beta   90.00
_cell.angle_gamma   90.00
#
_symmetry.space_group_name_H-M   'P 1'
#
loop_
_entity.id
_entity.type
_entity.pdbx_description
1 polymer ?
#
loop_
_entity_poly.entity_id
_entity_poly.type
_entity_poly.pdbx_seq_one_letter_code
_entity_poly.pdbx_strand_id
1 'polypeptide(L)'
;RRGQDPGSQELAATLASWLAFSSHATAHLKIHRNTLAARLRLIGELLGLDLDRVADQAALDLALAVRATPTLPRPGRPAGDTRAPAPSLDEILRTPAVRAWAAQQLRPLGDPGGAGRTADPYTTLRTWLECEAQLGPTAEALSISVPAVRKRLTRLETVLRRSLLRTPSARYDLWLAFRALDLAGGGQPDGGHPRP
;
A
#
# COMPACT_ATOMS: atom_id res chain seq x y z
N ARG A 1 37.01 16.92 -2.00
CA ARG A 1 36.30 15.93 -2.85
C ARG A 1 35.08 15.46 -2.06
N ARG A 2 33.89 16.03 -2.29
CA ARG A 2 32.65 15.56 -1.65
C ARG A 2 32.22 14.28 -2.38
N GLY A 3 31.96 13.20 -1.64
CA GLY A 3 31.52 11.93 -2.22
C GLY A 3 30.23 12.14 -3.01
N GLN A 4 30.12 11.48 -4.16
CA GLN A 4 28.96 11.57 -5.07
C GLN A 4 27.66 11.41 -4.30
N ASP A 5 26.84 12.47 -4.28
CA ASP A 5 25.45 12.35 -3.88
C ASP A 5 24.74 11.40 -4.87
N PRO A 6 23.87 10.50 -4.38
CA PRO A 6 23.21 9.52 -5.22
C PRO A 6 22.30 10.20 -6.25
N GLY A 7 22.41 9.78 -7.51
CA GLY A 7 21.55 10.28 -8.59
C GLY A 7 20.11 9.83 -8.45
N SER A 8 19.17 10.48 -9.17
CA SER A 8 17.74 10.16 -9.12
C SER A 8 17.40 8.70 -9.49
N GLN A 9 18.13 8.13 -10.46
CA GLN A 9 18.00 6.72 -10.83
C GLN A 9 18.43 5.77 -9.70
N GLU A 10 19.50 6.12 -9.00
CA GLU A 10 20.01 5.34 -7.88
C GLU A 10 19.06 5.38 -6.68
N LEU A 11 18.46 6.55 -6.40
CA LEU A 11 17.42 6.71 -5.40
C LEU A 11 16.17 5.89 -5.75
N ALA A 12 15.72 5.91 -7.02
CA ALA A 12 14.59 5.11 -7.47
C ALA A 12 14.86 3.59 -7.35
N ALA A 13 16.06 3.13 -7.72
CA ALA A 13 16.46 1.74 -7.56
C ALA A 13 16.56 1.31 -6.09
N THR A 14 17.05 2.21 -5.23
CA THR A 14 17.11 2.02 -3.78
C THR A 14 15.70 1.86 -3.21
N LEU A 15 14.78 2.75 -3.59
CA LEU A 15 13.37 2.70 -3.18
C LEU A 15 12.68 1.41 -3.62
N ALA A 16 12.80 1.05 -4.90
CA ALA A 16 12.20 -0.17 -5.44
C ALA A 16 12.70 -1.42 -4.71
N SER A 17 14.01 -1.50 -4.47
CA SER A 17 14.60 -2.62 -3.73
C SER A 17 14.13 -2.66 -2.27
N TRP A 18 14.00 -1.50 -1.63
CA TRP A 18 13.53 -1.42 -0.23
C TRP A 18 12.04 -1.76 -0.09
N LEU A 19 11.17 -1.31 -0.98
CA LEU A 19 9.76 -1.69 -0.96
C LEU A 19 9.59 -3.20 -1.18
N ALA A 20 10.36 -3.78 -2.10
CA ALA A 20 10.30 -5.21 -2.40
C ALA A 20 10.90 -6.09 -1.29
N PHE A 21 11.99 -5.66 -0.64
CA PHE A 21 12.81 -6.53 0.23
C PHE A 21 13.04 -6.01 1.65
N SER A 22 12.51 -4.84 2.00
CA SER A 22 12.66 -4.18 3.30
C SER A 22 14.12 -4.15 3.78
N SER A 23 14.41 -4.65 4.98
CA SER A 23 15.77 -4.68 5.53
C SER A 23 16.75 -5.54 4.71
N HIS A 24 16.25 -6.53 3.97
CA HIS A 24 17.06 -7.37 3.08
C HIS A 24 17.52 -6.64 1.82
N ALA A 25 16.99 -5.44 1.55
CA ALA A 25 17.45 -4.59 0.45
C ALA A 25 18.94 -4.22 0.58
N THR A 26 19.48 -4.15 1.81
CA THR A 26 20.91 -3.91 2.04
C THR A 26 21.80 -4.97 1.37
N ALA A 27 21.41 -6.25 1.46
CA ALA A 27 22.11 -7.35 0.82
C ALA A 27 21.97 -7.30 -0.71
N HIS A 28 20.76 -7.00 -1.21
CA HIS A 28 20.49 -6.89 -2.63
C HIS A 28 21.28 -5.74 -3.29
N LEU A 29 21.31 -4.58 -2.64
CA LEU A 29 21.98 -3.36 -3.11
C LEU A 29 23.48 -3.34 -2.80
N LYS A 30 23.97 -4.29 -1.99
CA LYS A 30 25.35 -4.32 -1.47
C LYS A 30 25.75 -3.00 -0.79
N ILE A 31 24.82 -2.39 -0.04
CA ILE A 31 25.05 -1.15 0.72
C ILE A 31 24.86 -1.36 2.21
N HIS A 32 25.51 -0.53 3.02
CA HIS A 32 25.33 -0.55 4.46
C HIS A 32 23.94 -0.04 4.88
N ARG A 33 23.40 -0.54 6.01
CA ARG A 33 22.09 -0.13 6.56
C ARG A 33 21.96 1.39 6.77
N ASN A 34 23.05 2.06 7.17
CA ASN A 34 23.06 3.51 7.37
C ASN A 34 22.95 4.27 6.04
N THR A 35 23.57 3.76 4.98
CA THR A 35 23.47 4.33 3.63
C THR A 35 22.05 4.18 3.10
N LEU A 36 21.44 3.01 3.30
CA LEU A 36 20.03 2.79 2.96
C LEU A 36 19.13 3.78 3.72
N ALA A 37 19.31 3.89 5.05
CA ALA A 37 18.52 4.82 5.87
C ALA A 37 18.68 6.28 5.42
N ALA A 38 19.91 6.73 5.13
CA ALA A 38 20.16 8.09 4.63
C ALA A 38 19.46 8.35 3.29
N ARG A 39 19.51 7.38 2.36
CA ARG A 39 18.83 7.50 1.06
C ARG A 39 17.31 7.52 1.21
N LEU A 40 16.74 6.68 2.07
CA LEU A 40 15.30 6.67 2.33
C LEU A 40 14.83 8.00 2.94
N ARG A 41 15.59 8.57 3.88
CA ARG A 41 15.28 9.91 4.42
C ARG A 41 15.30 10.98 3.32
N LEU A 42 16.36 11.01 2.51
CA LEU A 42 16.46 11.94 1.39
C LEU A 42 15.29 11.78 0.41
N ILE A 43 14.86 10.55 0.11
CA ILE A 43 13.71 10.29 -0.75
C ILE A 43 12.42 10.83 -0.12
N GLY A 44 12.20 10.59 1.17
CA GLY A 44 11.06 11.14 1.91
C GLY A 44 11.03 12.67 1.86
N GLU A 45 12.16 13.32 2.13
CA GLU A 45 12.31 14.78 2.07
C GLU A 45 12.03 15.34 0.67
N LEU A 46 12.59 14.72 -0.37
CA LEU A 46 12.41 15.17 -1.76
C LEU A 46 10.95 15.03 -2.25
N LEU A 47 10.21 14.06 -1.73
CA LEU A 47 8.84 13.77 -2.13
C LEU A 47 7.79 14.35 -1.16
N GLY A 48 8.21 14.87 0.00
CA GLY A 48 7.31 15.29 1.06
C GLY A 48 6.49 14.14 1.64
N LEU A 49 7.06 12.93 1.68
CA LEU A 49 6.40 11.70 2.13
C LEU A 49 7.06 11.13 3.38
N ASP A 50 6.27 10.47 4.22
CA ASP A 50 6.74 9.74 5.39
C ASP A 50 6.85 8.25 5.05
N LEU A 51 8.07 7.79 4.84
CA LEU A 51 8.33 6.40 4.48
C LEU A 51 8.10 5.41 5.63
N ASP A 52 7.80 5.85 6.84
CA ASP A 52 7.34 4.94 7.89
C ASP A 52 5.84 4.60 7.75
N ARG A 53 5.09 5.35 6.92
CA ARG A 53 3.67 5.11 6.66
C ARG A 53 3.46 4.17 5.48
N VAL A 54 2.64 3.14 5.68
CA VAL A 54 2.23 2.18 4.65
C VAL A 54 1.47 2.87 3.52
N ALA A 55 0.73 3.94 3.81
CA ALA A 55 0.06 4.75 2.80
C ALA A 55 1.03 5.33 1.77
N ASP A 56 2.09 5.98 2.24
CA ASP A 56 3.08 6.63 1.39
C ASP A 56 3.94 5.57 0.67
N GLN A 57 4.29 4.47 1.35
CA GLN A 57 4.96 3.33 0.72
C GLN A 57 4.10 2.71 -0.40
N ALA A 58 2.80 2.54 -0.20
CA ALA A 58 1.90 1.95 -1.20
C ALA A 58 1.71 2.87 -2.41
N ALA A 59 1.63 4.18 -2.20
CA ALA A 59 1.61 5.16 -3.28
C ALA A 59 2.89 5.09 -4.13
N LEU A 60 4.05 4.96 -3.48
CA LEU A 60 5.34 4.83 -4.16
C LEU A 60 5.50 3.51 -4.91
N ASP A 61 5.05 2.41 -4.32
CA ASP A 61 5.05 1.09 -4.97
C ASP A 61 4.22 1.12 -6.26
N LEU A 62 3.00 1.68 -6.19
CA LEU A 62 2.14 1.88 -7.35
C LEU A 62 2.78 2.81 -8.38
N ALA A 63 3.37 3.93 -7.97
CA ALA A 63 4.03 4.87 -8.88
C ALA A 63 5.20 4.21 -9.63
N LEU A 64 5.99 3.37 -8.95
CA LEU A 64 7.07 2.59 -9.57
C LEU A 64 6.52 1.54 -10.54
N ALA A 65 5.44 0.83 -10.18
CA ALA A 65 4.79 -0.13 -11.07
C ALA A 65 4.24 0.54 -12.34
N VAL A 66 3.60 1.71 -12.21
CA VAL A 66 3.12 2.50 -13.36
C VAL A 66 4.28 2.94 -14.25
N ARG A 67 5.39 3.42 -13.66
CA ARG A 67 6.59 3.83 -14.42
C ARG A 67 7.27 2.67 -15.14
N ALA A 68 7.21 1.47 -14.57
CA ALA A 68 7.76 0.26 -15.18
C ALA A 68 6.85 -0.33 -16.27
N THR A 69 5.58 0.07 -16.33
CA THR A 69 4.62 -0.42 -17.32
C THR A 69 4.89 0.23 -18.68
N PRO A 70 5.18 -0.54 -19.74
CA PRO A 70 5.36 0.02 -21.07
C PRO A 70 4.09 0.73 -21.54
N THR A 71 4.22 1.99 -21.94
CA THR A 71 3.09 2.73 -22.53
C THR A 71 2.90 2.27 -23.97
N LEU A 72 1.82 1.54 -24.23
CA LEU A 72 1.39 1.32 -25.61
C LEU A 72 0.82 2.65 -26.16
N PRO A 73 1.17 3.04 -27.40
CA PRO A 73 0.56 4.22 -28.03
C PRO A 73 -0.96 4.05 -28.03
N ARG A 74 -1.68 4.94 -27.33
CA ARG A 74 -3.13 4.93 -27.35
C ARG A 74 -3.58 5.63 -28.64
N PRO A 75 -4.21 4.93 -29.60
CA PRO A 75 -4.72 5.59 -30.80
C PRO A 75 -5.76 6.64 -30.39
N GLY A 76 -5.59 7.87 -30.87
CA GLY A 76 -6.59 8.94 -30.75
C GLY A 76 -6.43 9.90 -29.56
N ARG A 77 -5.37 9.83 -28.74
CA ARG A 77 -5.07 10.94 -27.81
C ARG A 77 -4.16 11.95 -28.52
N PRO A 78 -4.63 13.17 -28.82
CA PRO A 78 -3.76 14.20 -29.36
C PRO A 78 -2.60 14.43 -28.39
N ALA A 79 -1.38 14.41 -28.92
CA ALA A 79 -0.17 14.76 -28.18
C ALA A 79 -0.21 16.27 -27.89
N GLY A 80 -0.94 16.68 -26.85
CA GLY A 80 -1.12 18.12 -26.61
C GLY A 80 -1.93 18.54 -25.39
N ASP A 81 -2.74 17.67 -24.78
CA ASP A 81 -3.48 18.06 -23.56
C ASP A 81 -2.62 17.94 -22.30
N THR A 82 -1.65 18.84 -22.17
CA THR A 82 -0.75 19.02 -21.01
C THR A 82 -1.37 19.87 -19.90
N ARG A 83 -2.68 20.14 -19.91
CA ARG A 83 -3.29 21.17 -19.04
C ARG A 83 -4.19 20.66 -17.92
N ALA A 84 -4.59 19.39 -17.94
CA ALA A 84 -5.32 18.84 -16.80
C ALA A 84 -4.32 18.50 -15.67
N PRO A 85 -4.57 18.94 -14.43
CA PRO A 85 -3.76 18.49 -13.30
C PRO A 85 -3.80 16.95 -13.24
N ALA A 86 -2.66 16.33 -12.91
CA ALA A 86 -2.61 14.89 -12.73
C ALA A 86 -3.62 14.50 -11.63
N PRO A 87 -4.43 13.45 -11.84
CA PRO A 87 -5.39 13.03 -10.83
C PRO A 87 -4.65 12.59 -9.57
N SER A 88 -5.21 12.95 -8.42
CA SER A 88 -4.75 12.47 -7.12
C SER A 88 -4.90 10.95 -7.02
N LEU A 89 -4.15 10.33 -6.11
CA LEU A 89 -4.28 8.89 -5.84
C LEU A 89 -5.73 8.52 -5.49
N ASP A 90 -6.39 9.28 -4.62
CA ASP A 90 -7.77 9.01 -4.23
C ASP A 90 -8.74 9.10 -5.43
N GLU A 91 -8.53 10.00 -6.39
CA GLU A 91 -9.34 10.05 -7.62
C GLU A 91 -9.16 8.79 -8.46
N ILE A 92 -7.93 8.27 -8.58
CA ILE A 92 -7.65 7.00 -9.25
C ILE A 92 -8.34 5.85 -8.51
N LEU A 93 -8.24 5.81 -7.17
CA LEU A 93 -8.83 4.76 -6.35
C LEU A 93 -10.36 4.75 -6.34
N ARG A 94 -11.00 5.89 -6.64
CA ARG A 94 -12.47 5.98 -6.79
C ARG A 94 -12.98 5.37 -8.10
N THR A 95 -12.12 5.10 -9.08
CA THR A 95 -12.57 4.56 -10.36
C THR A 95 -13.25 3.18 -10.18
N PRO A 96 -14.33 2.88 -10.93
CA PRO A 96 -15.06 1.62 -10.79
C PRO A 96 -14.18 0.38 -10.99
N ALA A 97 -13.21 0.45 -11.91
CA ALA A 97 -12.27 -0.64 -12.17
C ALA A 97 -11.39 -0.94 -10.94
N VAL A 98 -10.87 0.09 -10.27
CA VAL A 98 -10.04 -0.08 -9.07
C VAL A 98 -10.90 -0.58 -7.90
N ARG A 99 -12.14 -0.11 -7.75
CA ARG A 99 -13.06 -0.63 -6.73
C ARG A 99 -13.39 -2.11 -6.94
N ALA A 100 -13.66 -2.52 -8.17
CA ALA A 100 -13.89 -3.92 -8.50
C ALA A 100 -12.65 -4.78 -8.23
N TRP A 101 -11.46 -4.30 -8.58
CA TRP A 101 -10.19 -4.94 -8.22
C TRP A 101 -10.01 -5.06 -6.70
N ALA A 102 -10.29 -3.99 -5.96
CA ALA A 102 -10.16 -3.96 -4.51
C ALA A 102 -11.07 -4.99 -3.83
N ALA A 103 -12.34 -5.08 -4.26
CA ALA A 103 -13.27 -6.09 -3.80
C ALA A 103 -12.76 -7.51 -4.09
N GLN A 104 -12.15 -7.75 -5.26
CA GLN A 104 -11.54 -9.03 -5.59
C GLN A 104 -10.34 -9.38 -4.69
N GLN A 105 -9.51 -8.40 -4.32
CA GLN A 105 -8.37 -8.63 -3.43
C GLN A 105 -8.81 -9.12 -2.05
N LEU A 106 -9.92 -8.59 -1.52
CA LEU A 106 -10.40 -8.92 -0.18
C LEU A 106 -11.40 -10.08 -0.15
N ARG A 107 -11.98 -10.47 -1.30
CA ARG A 107 -12.94 -11.58 -1.43
C ARG A 107 -12.53 -12.86 -0.68
N PRO A 108 -11.26 -13.31 -0.66
CA PRO A 108 -10.87 -14.52 0.07
C PRO A 108 -11.14 -14.45 1.58
N LEU A 109 -11.24 -13.24 2.15
CA LEU A 109 -11.50 -13.04 3.58
C LEU A 109 -12.96 -13.32 3.98
N GLY A 110 -13.88 -13.44 3.02
CA GLY A 110 -15.31 -13.68 3.24
C GLY A 110 -16.13 -12.40 3.37
N ASP A 111 -17.29 -12.44 4.03
CA ASP A 111 -18.07 -11.24 4.30
C ASP A 111 -17.62 -10.58 5.63
N PRO A 112 -17.44 -9.25 5.67
CA PRO A 112 -17.25 -8.52 6.91
C PRO A 112 -18.44 -8.78 7.85
N GLY A 113 -18.16 -9.24 9.07
CA GLY A 113 -19.22 -9.49 10.08
C GLY A 113 -19.92 -10.85 9.98
N GLY A 114 -19.40 -11.81 9.20
CA GLY A 114 -19.87 -13.21 9.24
C GLY A 114 -19.82 -13.78 10.66
N ALA A 115 -21.00 -13.98 11.24
CA ALA A 115 -21.26 -14.25 12.65
C ALA A 115 -20.40 -15.38 13.26
N GLY A 116 -19.82 -15.11 14.45
CA GLY A 116 -19.43 -16.15 15.41
C GLY A 116 -17.94 -16.45 15.59
N ARG A 117 -17.02 -15.79 14.87
CA ARG A 117 -15.58 -15.93 15.13
C ARG A 117 -15.06 -14.75 15.91
N THR A 118 -14.51 -15.00 17.11
CA THR A 118 -13.78 -14.07 17.98
C THR A 118 -12.53 -13.41 17.35
N ALA A 119 -12.34 -13.56 16.04
CA ALA A 119 -11.24 -13.05 15.25
C ALA A 119 -11.69 -12.85 13.80
N ASP A 120 -12.26 -11.69 13.51
CA ASP A 120 -12.58 -11.29 12.14
C ASP A 120 -11.28 -11.11 11.31
N PRO A 121 -11.11 -11.86 10.21
CA PRO A 121 -10.03 -11.68 9.24
C PRO A 121 -9.87 -10.23 8.75
N TYR A 122 -10.99 -9.54 8.47
CA TYR A 122 -10.98 -8.17 7.98
C TYR A 122 -10.43 -7.21 9.03
N THR A 123 -10.98 -7.26 10.25
CA THR A 123 -10.54 -6.43 11.37
C THR A 123 -9.05 -6.66 11.65
N THR A 124 -8.57 -7.91 11.71
CA THR A 124 -7.15 -8.18 11.98
C THR A 124 -6.24 -7.57 10.91
N LEU A 125 -6.58 -7.76 9.63
CA LEU A 125 -5.77 -7.23 8.53
C LEU A 125 -5.82 -5.70 8.49
N ARG A 126 -7.01 -5.12 8.66
CA ARG A 126 -7.24 -3.66 8.67
C ARG A 126 -6.47 -2.99 9.80
N THR A 127 -6.63 -3.46 11.03
CA THR A 127 -5.89 -2.93 12.19
C THR A 127 -4.39 -3.07 12.00
N TRP A 128 -3.91 -4.18 11.42
CA TRP A 128 -2.48 -4.33 11.14
C TRP A 128 -1.95 -3.28 10.16
N LEU A 129 -2.72 -2.94 9.11
CA LEU A 129 -2.35 -1.91 8.15
C LEU A 129 -2.46 -0.49 8.74
N GLU A 130 -3.48 -0.24 9.57
CA GLU A 130 -3.64 1.03 10.32
C GLU A 130 -2.52 1.25 11.34
N CYS A 131 -1.97 0.16 11.89
CA CYS A 131 -0.77 0.16 12.73
C CYS A 131 0.54 0.08 11.92
N GLU A 132 0.55 0.58 10.68
CA GLU A 132 1.72 0.66 9.80
C GLU A 132 2.46 -0.68 9.60
N ALA A 133 1.68 -1.76 9.54
CA ALA A 133 2.17 -3.14 9.45
C ALA A 133 3.05 -3.60 10.64
N GLN A 134 2.95 -2.95 11.80
CA GLN A 134 3.72 -3.25 13.00
C GLN A 134 2.97 -4.20 13.95
N LEU A 135 3.59 -5.33 14.31
CA LEU A 135 2.94 -6.35 15.14
C LEU A 135 2.66 -5.92 16.58
N GLY A 136 3.53 -5.09 17.17
CA GLY A 136 3.38 -4.60 18.55
C GLY A 136 2.13 -3.74 18.73
N PRO A 137 2.03 -2.59 18.02
CA PRO A 137 0.85 -1.73 18.07
C PRO A 137 -0.44 -2.45 17.64
N THR A 138 -0.36 -3.35 16.66
CA THR A 138 -1.53 -4.17 16.26
C THR A 138 -2.02 -5.05 17.41
N ALA A 139 -1.09 -5.65 18.16
CA ALA A 139 -1.42 -6.53 19.28
C ALA A 139 -2.10 -5.76 20.41
N GLU A 140 -1.59 -4.57 20.70
CA GLU A 140 -2.18 -3.63 21.65
C GLU A 140 -3.59 -3.20 21.20
N ALA A 141 -3.75 -2.75 19.96
CA ALA A 141 -5.03 -2.34 19.40
C ALA A 141 -6.08 -3.46 19.40
N LEU A 142 -5.66 -4.70 19.16
CA LEU A 142 -6.53 -5.89 19.19
C LEU A 142 -6.67 -6.52 20.59
N SER A 143 -5.99 -5.98 21.61
CA SER A 143 -5.95 -6.53 22.98
C SER A 143 -5.59 -8.03 23.03
N ILE A 144 -4.59 -8.43 22.24
CA ILE A 144 -4.04 -9.80 22.19
C ILE A 144 -2.52 -9.77 22.23
N SER A 145 -1.88 -10.93 22.33
CA SER A 145 -0.41 -11.00 22.30
C SER A 145 0.16 -10.86 20.88
N VAL A 146 1.38 -10.35 20.76
CA VAL A 146 2.12 -10.26 19.48
C VAL A 146 2.22 -11.62 18.75
N PRO A 147 2.51 -12.76 19.44
CA PRO A 147 2.44 -14.07 18.80
C PRO A 147 1.05 -14.43 18.26
N ALA A 148 -0.03 -14.00 18.93
CA ALA A 148 -1.39 -14.22 18.46
C ALA A 148 -1.69 -13.42 17.18
N VAL A 149 -1.26 -12.15 17.09
CA VAL A 149 -1.33 -11.36 15.85
C VAL A 149 -0.59 -12.06 14.73
N ARG A 150 0.66 -12.47 14.96
CA ARG A 150 1.47 -13.20 13.98
C ARG A 150 0.77 -14.45 13.49
N LYS A 151 0.22 -15.26 14.41
CA LYS A 151 -0.55 -16.47 14.07
C LYS A 151 -1.77 -16.17 13.21
N ARG A 152 -2.49 -15.08 13.49
CA ARG A 152 -3.64 -14.65 12.66
C ARG A 152 -3.18 -14.19 11.27
N LEU A 153 -2.13 -13.38 11.18
CA LEU A 153 -1.57 -12.93 9.89
C LEU A 153 -1.06 -14.11 9.04
N THR A 154 -0.38 -15.10 9.63
CA THR A 154 0.04 -16.30 8.88
C THR A 154 -1.14 -17.13 8.35
N ARG A 155 -2.27 -17.18 9.09
CA ARG A 155 -3.50 -17.78 8.56
C ARG A 155 -4.05 -16.98 7.39
N LEU A 156 -4.02 -15.64 7.48
CA LEU A 156 -4.42 -14.75 6.39
C LEU A 156 -3.54 -14.94 5.15
N GLU A 157 -2.23 -15.15 5.30
CA GLU A 157 -1.33 -15.47 4.18
C GLU A 157 -1.78 -16.73 3.42
N THR A 158 -2.27 -17.74 4.15
CA THR A 158 -2.77 -19.00 3.55
C THR A 158 -4.06 -18.77 2.76
N VAL A 159 -4.97 -17.96 3.30
CA VAL A 159 -6.26 -17.62 2.67
C VAL A 159 -6.06 -16.73 1.45
N LEU A 160 -5.21 -15.71 1.57
CA LEU A 160 -4.89 -14.76 0.51
C LEU A 160 -3.94 -15.36 -0.54
N ARG A 161 -3.25 -16.46 -0.22
CA ARG A 161 -2.16 -17.06 -1.02
C ARG A 161 -1.05 -16.07 -1.35
N ARG A 162 -0.79 -15.14 -0.44
CA ARG A 162 0.18 -14.04 -0.59
C ARG A 162 0.88 -13.82 0.74
N SER A 163 2.16 -13.47 0.69
CA SER A 163 2.92 -13.13 1.89
C SER A 163 2.47 -11.78 2.46
N LEU A 164 2.38 -11.68 3.78
CA LEU A 164 2.12 -10.45 4.54
C LEU A 164 3.36 -10.11 5.37
N LEU A 165 3.91 -11.11 6.06
CA LEU A 165 5.00 -10.97 7.03
C LEU A 165 6.38 -11.15 6.40
N ARG A 166 6.44 -11.69 5.19
CA ARG A 166 7.67 -11.89 4.41
C ARG A 166 7.64 -11.03 3.16
N THR A 167 8.83 -10.60 2.75
CA THR A 167 9.03 -9.89 1.51
C THR A 167 9.15 -10.87 0.32
N PRO A 168 8.61 -10.52 -0.86
CA PRO A 168 7.74 -9.38 -1.13
C PRO A 168 6.37 -9.52 -0.45
N SER A 169 5.88 -8.43 0.16
CA SER A 169 4.64 -8.41 0.96
C SER A 169 3.49 -7.81 0.18
N ALA A 170 2.29 -8.38 0.33
CA ALA A 170 1.05 -7.89 -0.27
C ALA A 170 0.45 -6.66 0.44
N ARG A 171 1.11 -6.13 1.48
CA ARG A 171 0.58 -5.03 2.30
C ARG A 171 0.19 -3.78 1.50
N TYR A 172 0.92 -3.45 0.44
CA TYR A 172 0.66 -2.25 -0.37
C TYR A 172 -0.62 -2.38 -1.19
N ASP A 173 -0.78 -3.48 -1.91
CA ASP A 173 -2.02 -3.78 -2.63
C ASP A 173 -3.22 -3.85 -1.69
N LEU A 174 -3.07 -4.47 -0.52
CA LEU A 174 -4.15 -4.61 0.45
C LEU A 174 -4.52 -3.25 1.06
N TRP A 175 -3.54 -2.39 1.33
CA TRP A 175 -3.81 -1.00 1.76
C TRP A 175 -4.58 -0.23 0.67
N LEU A 176 -4.14 -0.29 -0.59
CA LEU A 176 -4.84 0.34 -1.72
C LEU A 176 -6.27 -0.19 -1.88
N ALA A 177 -6.46 -1.50 -1.69
CA ALA A 177 -7.77 -2.13 -1.75
C ALA A 177 -8.70 -1.62 -0.64
N PHE A 178 -8.26 -1.60 0.61
CA PHE A 178 -9.05 -1.03 1.72
C PHE A 178 -9.38 0.45 1.46
N ARG A 179 -8.38 1.26 1.03
CA ARG A 179 -8.60 2.68 0.74
C ARG A 179 -9.63 2.90 -0.36
N ALA A 180 -9.58 2.13 -1.44
CA ALA A 180 -10.53 2.22 -2.55
C ALA A 180 -11.97 1.91 -2.11
N LEU A 181 -12.15 0.95 -1.20
CA LEU A 181 -13.46 0.58 -0.65
C LEU A 181 -13.97 1.61 0.37
N ASP A 182 -13.10 2.13 1.25
CA ASP A 182 -13.46 3.18 2.20
C ASP A 182 -13.96 4.45 1.47
N LEU A 183 -13.28 4.83 0.38
CA LEU A 183 -13.70 5.95 -0.48
C LEU A 183 -15.03 5.71 -1.20
N ALA A 184 -15.50 4.46 -1.30
CA ALA A 184 -16.82 4.14 -1.83
C ALA A 184 -17.89 4.21 -0.73
N GLY A 185 -17.58 3.74 0.48
CA GLY A 185 -18.49 3.74 1.63
C GLY A 185 -18.75 5.15 2.21
N GLY A 186 -17.77 6.05 2.15
CA GLY A 186 -17.92 7.45 2.59
C GLY A 186 -18.64 8.37 1.62
N GLY A 187 -19.13 7.84 0.48
CA GLY A 187 -19.69 8.61 -0.62
C GLY A 187 -21.19 8.38 -0.86
N GLN A 188 -21.95 7.87 0.10
CA GLN A 188 -23.41 7.85 0.00
C GLN A 188 -23.94 9.30 0.09
N PRO A 189 -24.42 9.94 -0.99
CA PRO A 189 -25.21 11.15 -0.83
C PRO A 189 -26.48 10.74 -0.06
N ASP A 190 -26.71 11.41 1.06
CA ASP A 190 -27.91 11.24 1.87
C ASP A 190 -29.12 11.34 0.96
N GLY A 191 -29.87 10.24 0.87
CA GLY A 191 -31.01 10.10 -0.02
C GLY A 191 -32.07 11.10 0.41
N GLY A 192 -32.14 12.22 -0.31
CA GLY A 192 -33.20 13.21 -0.17
C GLY A 192 -34.55 12.49 -0.19
N HIS A 193 -35.18 12.44 0.98
CA HIS A 193 -36.53 11.94 1.16
C HIS A 193 -37.49 12.99 0.59
N PRO A 194 -38.26 12.71 -0.48
CA PRO A 194 -39.37 13.58 -0.81
C PRO A 194 -40.47 13.31 0.23
N ARG A 195 -40.79 14.33 1.04
CA ARG A 195 -41.98 14.27 1.89
C ARG A 195 -43.24 14.30 1.00
N PRO A 196 -44.27 13.50 1.31
CA PRO A 196 -45.61 13.72 0.76
C PRO A 196 -46.23 15.02 1.30
#